data_AF-A0A7X9G228-F1
#
_entry.id   AF-A0A7X9G228-F1
#
_cell.length_a   1.000
_cell.length_b   1.000
_cell.length_c   1.000
_cell.angle_alpha   90.00
_cell.angle_beta   90.00
_cell.angle_gamma   90.00
#
_symmetry.space_group_name_H-M   'P 1'
#
loop_
_entity.id
_entity.type
_entity.pdbx_description
1 polymer ?
#
loop_
_entity_poly.entity_id
_entity_poly.type
_entity_poly.pdbx_seq_one_letter_code
_entity_poly.pdbx_strand_id
1 'polypeptide(L)'
;MSWRQLEKLAKAYRRKPTPTAAAALDRRQRRASEFTETLTNHFVRNHAALENASVAFRFSTDGVYPDWACEYNAEEQVFELNLVGVLAFQEECEQALDTMQTLEGRENFSVYRLHAFLAEMRKLPPQLLVFLLLFHEKARILEVTQAERRRGARVAVDPDEDTYMRLLWAFKELESVVRVLDGSDLRAAQSITWFEADWIIGDK
;
A
#
# COMPACT_ATOMS: atom_id res chain seq x y z
N MET A 1 -16.85 13.80 4.96
CA MET A 1 -15.67 14.63 4.58
C MET A 1 -15.19 14.28 3.16
N SER A 2 -14.58 15.20 2.38
CA SER A 2 -14.05 14.88 1.03
C SER A 2 -12.56 14.51 1.02
N TRP A 3 -12.24 13.25 0.66
CA TRP A 3 -10.89 12.72 0.38
C TRP A 3 -10.03 13.69 -0.47
N ARG A 4 -10.62 14.28 -1.52
CA ARG A 4 -9.93 15.22 -2.44
C ARG A 4 -9.19 16.37 -1.73
N GLN A 5 -9.67 16.82 -0.57
CA GLN A 5 -9.01 17.88 0.18
C GLN A 5 -7.78 17.40 0.94
N LEU A 6 -7.81 16.19 1.49
CA LEU A 6 -6.63 15.55 2.10
C LEU A 6 -5.55 15.34 1.05
N GLU A 7 -5.95 14.76 -0.09
CA GLU A 7 -5.06 14.54 -1.23
C GLU A 7 -4.42 15.86 -1.72
N LYS A 8 -5.22 16.93 -1.86
CA LYS A 8 -4.70 18.25 -2.25
C LYS A 8 -3.65 18.78 -1.28
N LEU A 9 -3.88 18.63 0.02
CA LEU A 9 -2.95 19.10 1.05
C LEU A 9 -1.67 18.26 1.09
N ALA A 10 -1.79 16.93 0.95
CA ALA A 10 -0.64 16.03 0.85
C ALA A 10 0.21 16.32 -0.41
N LYS A 11 -0.43 16.55 -1.56
CA LYS A 11 0.24 17.01 -2.80
C LYS A 11 0.92 18.36 -2.61
N ALA A 12 0.28 19.31 -1.91
CA ALA A 12 0.87 20.61 -1.63
C ALA A 12 2.12 20.49 -0.74
N TYR A 13 2.09 19.61 0.27
CA TYR A 13 3.24 19.30 1.11
C TYR A 13 4.38 18.67 0.30
N ARG A 14 4.11 17.61 -0.49
CA ARG A 14 5.09 16.95 -1.37
C ARG A 14 5.83 17.95 -2.28
N ARG A 15 5.09 18.91 -2.86
CA ARG A 15 5.66 19.95 -3.74
C ARG A 15 6.54 20.95 -3.00
N LYS A 16 6.20 21.30 -1.75
CA LYS A 16 6.95 22.27 -0.94
C LYS A 16 6.85 21.90 0.55
N PRO A 17 7.75 21.02 1.05
CA PRO A 17 7.73 20.57 2.44
C PRO A 17 8.05 21.74 3.37
N THR A 18 7.03 22.23 4.07
CA THR A 18 7.16 23.33 5.02
C THR A 18 6.33 23.02 6.27
N PRO A 19 6.72 23.52 7.46
CA PRO A 19 5.94 23.33 8.68
C PRO A 19 4.49 23.80 8.55
N THR A 20 4.25 24.89 7.81
CA THR A 20 2.91 25.40 7.54
C THR A 20 2.06 24.44 6.69
N ALA A 21 2.65 23.84 5.66
CA ALA A 21 1.96 22.85 4.83
C ALA A 21 1.65 21.57 5.62
N ALA A 22 2.60 21.10 6.43
CA ALA A 22 2.39 19.98 7.35
C ALA A 22 1.27 20.25 8.35
N ALA A 23 1.31 21.40 9.04
CA ALA A 23 0.26 21.78 9.99
C ALA A 23 -1.13 21.92 9.34
N ALA A 24 -1.21 22.31 8.06
CA ALA A 24 -2.48 22.33 7.33
C ALA A 24 -3.02 20.91 7.07
N LEU A 25 -2.14 19.99 6.68
CA LEU A 25 -2.48 18.58 6.47
C LEU A 25 -2.88 17.89 7.78
N ASP A 26 -2.09 18.03 8.84
CA ASP A 26 -2.37 17.46 10.19
C ASP A 26 -3.74 17.91 10.71
N ARG A 27 -4.05 19.21 10.61
CA ARG A 27 -5.35 19.76 11.02
C ARG A 27 -6.50 19.16 10.23
N ARG A 28 -6.28 18.82 8.95
CA ARG A 28 -7.32 18.20 8.13
C ARG A 28 -7.47 16.72 8.44
N GLN A 29 -6.38 15.98 8.62
CA GLN A 29 -6.37 14.57 9.03
C GLN A 29 -7.09 14.38 10.37
N ARG A 30 -6.88 15.26 11.37
CA ARG A 30 -7.59 15.21 12.66
C ARG A 30 -9.12 15.28 12.54
N ARG A 31 -9.63 15.97 11.53
CA ARG A 31 -11.08 16.07 11.30
C ARG A 31 -11.63 14.84 10.58
N ALA A 32 -10.76 13.98 10.05
CA ALA A 32 -11.07 12.85 9.18
C ALA A 32 -11.14 11.52 9.95
N SER A 33 -11.42 11.56 11.25
CA SER A 33 -11.44 10.38 12.12
C SER A 33 -12.43 9.30 11.67
N GLU A 34 -13.57 9.70 11.10
CA GLU A 34 -14.57 8.77 10.54
C GLU A 34 -13.96 7.85 9.47
N PHE A 35 -13.00 8.35 8.68
CA PHE A 35 -12.32 7.55 7.66
C PHE A 35 -11.45 6.46 8.30
N THR A 36 -10.61 6.81 9.28
CA THR A 36 -9.74 5.84 9.95
C THR A 36 -10.53 4.88 10.84
N GLU A 37 -11.66 5.33 11.40
CA GLU A 37 -12.60 4.47 12.13
C GLU A 37 -13.26 3.44 11.21
N THR A 38 -13.69 3.86 10.01
CA THR A 38 -14.19 2.94 8.97
C THR A 38 -13.11 1.90 8.62
N LEU A 39 -11.86 2.35 8.44
CA LEU A 39 -10.76 1.44 8.14
C LEU A 39 -10.51 0.42 9.25
N THR A 40 -10.52 0.89 10.49
CA THR A 40 -10.35 0.07 11.69
C THR A 40 -11.41 -1.03 11.74
N ASN A 41 -12.69 -0.65 11.65
CA ASN A 41 -13.80 -1.56 11.91
C ASN A 41 -14.03 -2.57 10.77
N HIS A 42 -13.79 -2.17 9.51
CA HIS A 42 -14.17 -3.00 8.37
C HIS A 42 -12.99 -3.74 7.71
N PHE A 43 -11.75 -3.24 7.84
CA PHE A 43 -10.61 -3.77 7.09
C PHE A 43 -9.47 -4.29 7.97
N VAL A 44 -9.37 -3.84 9.22
CA VAL A 44 -8.35 -4.31 10.18
C VAL A 44 -8.92 -5.32 11.16
N ARG A 45 -9.93 -4.93 11.95
CA ARG A 45 -10.50 -5.76 13.03
C ARG A 45 -11.33 -6.94 12.56
N ASN A 46 -11.52 -7.09 11.25
CA ASN A 46 -12.18 -8.26 10.66
C ASN A 46 -11.32 -9.54 10.74
N HIS A 47 -10.05 -9.42 11.14
CA HIS A 47 -9.13 -10.54 11.33
C HIS A 47 -8.86 -10.76 12.82
N ALA A 48 -9.04 -11.98 13.33
CA ALA A 48 -8.96 -12.29 14.76
C ALA A 48 -7.62 -11.87 15.40
N ALA A 49 -6.50 -12.05 14.70
CA ALA A 49 -5.18 -11.64 15.20
C ALA A 49 -5.00 -10.11 15.37
N LEU A 50 -5.93 -9.30 14.85
CA LEU A 50 -5.88 -7.83 14.83
C LEU A 50 -7.14 -7.21 15.46
N GLU A 51 -7.88 -7.96 16.28
CA GLU A 51 -9.15 -7.51 16.86
C GLU A 51 -9.02 -6.23 17.70
N ASN A 52 -7.88 -6.03 18.36
CA ASN A 52 -7.59 -4.87 19.18
C ASN A 52 -6.90 -3.74 18.40
N ALA A 53 -6.40 -4.03 17.19
CA ALA A 53 -5.67 -3.07 16.40
C ALA A 53 -6.59 -1.94 15.90
N SER A 54 -6.02 -0.77 15.65
CA SER A 54 -6.73 0.37 15.07
C SER A 54 -5.94 1.03 13.95
N VAL A 55 -6.57 1.93 13.23
CA VAL A 55 -5.96 2.75 12.18
C VAL A 55 -5.99 4.19 12.64
N ALA A 56 -4.87 4.89 12.48
CA ALA A 56 -4.78 6.32 12.73
C ALA A 56 -3.96 7.00 11.63
N PHE A 57 -4.14 8.30 11.47
CA PHE A 57 -3.25 9.08 10.64
C PHE A 57 -1.93 9.35 11.36
N ARG A 58 -0.82 9.18 10.66
CA ARG A 58 0.48 9.70 11.10
C ARG A 58 0.47 11.22 10.97
N PHE A 59 0.85 11.91 12.03
CA PHE A 59 1.07 13.35 12.02
C PHE A 59 2.54 13.69 11.84
N SER A 60 2.79 14.90 11.37
CA SER A 60 4.16 15.39 11.22
C SER A 60 4.87 15.55 12.57
N THR A 61 6.17 15.27 12.59
CA THR A 61 7.07 15.59 13.70
C THR A 61 7.98 16.72 13.23
N ASP A 62 7.94 17.86 13.92
CA ASP A 62 8.67 19.08 13.52
C ASP A 62 8.42 19.53 12.06
N GLY A 63 7.20 19.26 11.57
CA GLY A 63 6.79 19.58 10.19
C GLY A 63 7.27 18.60 9.13
N VAL A 64 7.83 17.46 9.54
CA VAL A 64 8.33 16.39 8.67
C VAL A 64 7.46 15.15 8.80
N TYR A 65 7.06 14.56 7.67
CA TYR A 65 6.44 13.23 7.63
C TYR A 65 7.50 12.16 7.33
N PRO A 66 7.31 10.92 7.81
CA PRO A 66 8.18 9.81 7.43
C PRO A 66 8.07 9.49 5.92
N ASP A 67 8.99 8.65 5.44
CA ASP A 67 9.07 8.19 4.05
C ASP A 67 8.12 7.01 3.75
N TRP A 68 7.79 6.19 4.75
CA TRP A 68 6.82 5.11 4.60
C TRP A 68 5.38 5.60 4.48
N ALA A 69 4.52 4.78 3.86
CA ALA A 69 3.11 5.07 3.64
C ALA A 69 2.18 4.50 4.72
N CYS A 70 2.49 3.31 5.23
CA CYS A 70 1.77 2.67 6.33
C CYS A 70 2.76 1.85 7.16
N GLU A 71 2.74 2.01 8.48
CA GLU A 71 3.56 1.21 9.41
C GLU A 71 2.72 0.81 10.62
N TYR A 72 2.87 -0.43 11.08
CA TYR A 72 2.19 -0.92 12.28
C TYR A 72 3.06 -0.72 13.53
N ASN A 73 2.58 0.11 14.45
CA ASN A 73 3.12 0.23 15.80
C ASN A 73 2.58 -0.91 16.67
N ALA A 74 3.44 -1.88 16.99
CA ALA A 74 3.06 -3.05 17.79
C ALA A 74 2.79 -2.74 19.27
N GLU A 75 3.42 -1.70 19.82
CA GLU A 75 3.23 -1.30 21.22
C GLU A 75 1.84 -0.69 21.42
N GLU A 76 1.43 0.19 20.51
CA GLU A 76 0.12 0.86 20.56
C GLU A 76 -0.98 0.07 19.84
N GLN A 77 -0.61 -0.95 19.07
CA GLN A 77 -1.49 -1.71 18.19
C GLN A 77 -2.20 -0.81 17.16
N VAL A 78 -1.45 0.07 16.51
CA VAL A 78 -1.98 1.06 15.55
C VAL A 78 -1.29 0.92 14.19
N PHE A 79 -2.08 0.80 13.13
CA PHE A 79 -1.64 1.06 11.76
C PHE A 79 -1.62 2.58 11.55
N GLU A 80 -0.44 3.15 11.46
CA GLU A 80 -0.24 4.56 11.18
C GLU A 80 -0.25 4.79 9.66
N LEU A 81 -1.17 5.61 9.17
CA LEU A 81 -1.30 5.96 7.75
C LEU A 81 -0.68 7.33 7.46
N ASN A 82 0.30 7.37 6.58
CA ASN A 82 0.96 8.57 6.10
C ASN A 82 0.53 8.87 4.65
N LEU A 83 -0.35 9.86 4.46
CA LEU A 83 -0.82 10.25 3.14
C LEU A 83 0.28 10.82 2.23
N VAL A 84 1.36 11.37 2.79
CA VAL A 84 2.50 11.83 2.01
C VAL A 84 3.25 10.63 1.44
N GLY A 85 3.46 9.59 2.24
CA GLY A 85 4.06 8.32 1.80
C GLY A 85 3.19 7.59 0.76
N VAL A 86 1.86 7.62 0.89
CA VAL A 86 0.95 7.05 -0.13
C VAL A 86 1.15 7.72 -1.50
N LEU A 87 1.36 9.03 -1.52
CA LEU A 87 1.64 9.75 -2.77
C LEU A 87 3.06 9.51 -3.27
N ALA A 88 4.04 9.33 -2.38
CA ALA A 88 5.39 8.91 -2.78
C ALA A 88 5.37 7.53 -3.45
N PHE A 89 4.63 6.56 -2.87
CA PHE A 89 4.41 5.25 -3.50
C PHE A 89 3.73 5.35 -4.87
N GLN A 90 2.80 6.30 -5.04
CA GLN A 90 2.22 6.56 -6.36
C GLN A 90 3.28 7.03 -7.37
N GLU A 91 4.18 7.94 -6.97
CA GLU A 91 5.30 8.40 -7.80
C GLU A 91 6.25 7.23 -8.14
N GLU A 92 6.49 6.31 -7.21
CA GLU A 92 7.27 5.08 -7.44
C GLU A 92 6.59 4.17 -8.48
N CYS A 93 5.28 3.97 -8.38
CA CYS A 93 4.51 3.20 -9.38
C CYS A 93 4.59 3.84 -10.78
N GLU A 94 4.57 5.17 -10.85
CA GLU A 94 4.73 5.90 -12.12
C GLU A 94 6.14 5.69 -12.71
N GLN A 95 7.18 5.74 -11.88
CA GLN A 95 8.57 5.54 -12.30
C GLN A 95 8.89 4.09 -12.67
N ALA A 96 8.20 3.11 -12.07
CA ALA A 96 8.47 1.69 -12.30
C ALA A 96 8.39 1.28 -13.79
N LEU A 97 7.53 1.93 -14.58
CA LEU A 97 7.43 1.69 -16.02
C LEU A 97 8.72 2.03 -16.77
N ASP A 98 9.38 3.11 -16.38
CA ASP A 98 10.65 3.55 -16.98
C ASP A 98 11.80 2.67 -16.45
N THR A 99 11.79 2.33 -15.15
CA THR A 99 12.79 1.44 -14.54
C THR A 99 12.84 0.08 -15.22
N MET A 100 11.71 -0.50 -15.61
CA MET A 100 11.68 -1.77 -16.35
C MET A 100 12.41 -1.74 -17.70
N GLN A 101 12.71 -0.55 -18.23
CA GLN A 101 13.45 -0.39 -19.49
C GLN A 101 14.96 -0.31 -19.29
N THR A 102 15.43 -0.17 -18.04
CA THR A 102 16.85 -0.09 -17.70
C THR A 102 17.46 -1.47 -17.44
N LEU A 103 18.79 -1.53 -17.30
CA LEU A 103 19.48 -2.75 -16.88
C LEU A 103 19.17 -3.10 -15.42
N GLU A 104 19.04 -2.11 -14.55
CA GLU A 104 18.72 -2.29 -13.12
C GLU A 104 17.33 -2.93 -12.95
N GLY A 105 16.30 -2.40 -13.62
CA GLY A 105 14.96 -2.97 -13.57
C GLY A 105 14.82 -4.33 -14.27
N ARG A 106 15.88 -4.82 -14.92
CA ARG A 106 15.97 -6.14 -15.56
C ARG A 106 17.06 -7.01 -14.96
N GLU A 107 17.60 -6.63 -13.81
CA GLU A 107 18.71 -7.33 -13.15
C GLU A 107 18.39 -8.81 -12.95
N ASN A 108 17.20 -9.09 -12.45
CA ASN A 108 16.68 -10.44 -12.27
C ASN A 108 15.14 -10.48 -12.40
N PHE A 109 14.59 -11.70 -12.35
CA PHE A 109 13.15 -11.91 -12.50
C PHE A 109 12.32 -11.27 -11.39
N SER A 110 12.75 -11.37 -10.11
CA SER A 110 12.04 -10.80 -8.96
C SER A 110 11.90 -9.28 -9.07
N VAL A 111 13.02 -8.60 -9.37
CA VAL A 111 13.08 -7.14 -9.57
C VAL A 111 12.18 -6.72 -10.72
N TYR A 112 12.31 -7.38 -11.87
CA TYR A 112 11.49 -7.07 -13.04
C TYR A 112 9.99 -7.28 -12.77
N ARG A 113 9.64 -8.39 -12.10
CA ARG A 113 8.25 -8.75 -11.76
C ARG A 113 7.65 -7.73 -10.79
N LEU A 114 8.39 -7.31 -9.77
CA LEU A 114 7.97 -6.26 -8.84
C LEU A 114 7.70 -4.95 -9.60
N HIS A 115 8.64 -4.48 -10.42
CA HIS A 115 8.45 -3.24 -11.17
C HIS A 115 7.29 -3.34 -12.19
N ALA A 116 7.13 -4.47 -12.85
CA ALA A 116 6.02 -4.68 -13.78
C ALA A 116 4.65 -4.66 -13.06
N PHE A 117 4.59 -5.19 -11.85
CA PHE A 117 3.42 -5.07 -10.99
C PHE A 117 3.16 -3.61 -10.56
N LEU A 118 4.19 -2.91 -10.07
CA LEU A 118 4.08 -1.50 -9.65
C LEU A 118 3.66 -0.59 -10.81
N ALA A 119 4.18 -0.84 -12.02
CA ALA A 119 3.79 -0.12 -13.24
C ALA A 119 2.32 -0.32 -13.60
N GLU A 120 1.70 -1.43 -13.19
CA GLU A 120 0.25 -1.64 -13.32
C GLU A 120 -0.52 -0.93 -12.20
N MET A 121 0.03 -0.89 -10.98
CA MET A 121 -0.59 -0.20 -9.83
C MET A 121 -0.72 1.31 -10.02
N ARG A 122 0.07 1.94 -10.90
CA ARG A 122 -0.06 3.37 -11.25
C ARG A 122 -1.46 3.74 -11.78
N LYS A 123 -2.21 2.76 -12.27
CA LYS A 123 -3.59 2.94 -12.79
C LYS A 123 -4.62 3.12 -11.66
N LEU A 124 -4.25 2.79 -10.42
CA LEU A 124 -5.15 2.93 -9.27
C LEU A 124 -5.32 4.39 -8.85
N PRO A 125 -6.55 4.84 -8.56
CA PRO A 125 -6.78 6.11 -7.91
C PRO A 125 -6.09 6.17 -6.53
N PRO A 126 -5.56 7.34 -6.09
CA PRO A 126 -4.81 7.45 -4.84
C PRO A 126 -5.59 7.00 -3.59
N GLN A 127 -6.91 7.16 -3.61
CA GLN A 127 -7.77 6.66 -2.53
C GLN A 127 -7.70 5.14 -2.36
N LEU A 128 -7.55 4.39 -3.45
CA LEU A 128 -7.42 2.92 -3.40
C LEU A 128 -6.01 2.50 -2.97
N LEU A 129 -4.98 3.32 -3.24
CA LEU A 129 -3.62 3.07 -2.77
C LEU A 129 -3.52 3.08 -1.23
N VAL A 130 -4.36 3.84 -0.53
CA VAL A 130 -4.44 3.78 0.94
C VAL A 130 -4.81 2.38 1.42
N PHE A 131 -5.82 1.77 0.80
CA PHE A 131 -6.25 0.42 1.15
C PHE A 131 -5.19 -0.61 0.76
N LEU A 132 -4.59 -0.47 -0.43
CA LEU A 132 -3.50 -1.35 -0.87
C LEU A 132 -2.35 -1.37 0.14
N LEU A 133 -1.90 -0.19 0.59
CA LEU A 133 -0.76 -0.07 1.50
C LEU A 133 -1.09 -0.47 2.94
N LEU A 134 -2.33 -0.25 3.38
CA LEU A 134 -2.84 -0.82 4.64
C LEU A 134 -2.83 -2.35 4.60
N PHE A 135 -3.33 -2.95 3.52
CA PHE A 135 -3.34 -4.41 3.37
C PHE A 135 -1.94 -4.99 3.19
N HIS A 136 -1.04 -4.28 2.51
CA HIS A 136 0.36 -4.67 2.38
C HIS A 136 1.02 -4.79 3.77
N GLU A 137 0.81 -3.80 4.63
CA GLU A 137 1.33 -3.83 6.00
C GLU A 137 0.63 -4.89 6.85
N LYS A 138 -0.69 -5.07 6.68
CA LYS A 138 -1.43 -6.18 7.30
C LYS A 138 -0.84 -7.54 6.91
N ALA A 139 -0.49 -7.75 5.64
CA ALA A 139 0.13 -8.98 5.15
C ALA A 139 1.49 -9.26 5.82
N ARG A 140 2.27 -8.20 6.07
CA ARG A 140 3.55 -8.29 6.80
C ARG A 140 3.33 -8.80 8.23
N ILE A 141 2.39 -8.20 8.95
CA ILE A 141 2.08 -8.57 10.35
C ILE A 141 1.48 -9.97 10.46
N LEU A 142 0.66 -10.37 9.50
CA LEU A 142 0.04 -11.69 9.45
C LEU A 142 0.96 -12.77 8.86
N GLU A 143 2.19 -12.42 8.47
CA GLU A 143 3.16 -13.33 7.85
C GLU A 143 2.60 -14.10 6.64
N VAL A 144 1.72 -13.47 5.85
CA VAL A 144 0.93 -14.15 4.80
C VAL A 144 1.82 -14.86 3.76
N THR A 145 2.96 -14.27 3.41
CA THR A 145 3.93 -14.82 2.45
C THR A 145 4.91 -15.81 3.08
N GLN A 146 4.82 -16.05 4.39
CA GLN A 146 5.76 -16.91 5.12
C GLN A 146 5.19 -18.28 5.48
N ALA A 147 3.91 -18.56 5.18
CA ALA A 147 3.27 -19.84 5.51
C ALA A 147 3.98 -21.04 4.85
N GLU A 148 4.55 -20.87 3.64
CA GLU A 148 5.34 -21.91 2.98
C GLU A 148 6.72 -22.15 3.65
N ARG A 149 7.25 -21.16 4.38
CA ARG A 149 8.53 -21.25 5.10
C ARG A 149 8.47 -22.24 6.28
N ARG A 150 7.28 -22.47 6.84
CA ARG A 150 7.05 -23.42 7.96
C ARG A 150 7.22 -24.89 7.52
N ARG A 151 7.30 -25.19 6.22
CA ARG A 151 7.41 -26.56 5.68
C ARG A 151 8.82 -27.03 5.30
N GLY A 152 9.88 -26.30 5.67
CA GLY A 152 11.21 -26.93 5.85
C GLY A 152 12.38 -26.40 5.02
N ALA A 153 12.24 -25.31 4.25
CA ALA A 153 13.37 -24.70 3.56
C ALA A 153 13.63 -23.28 4.06
N ARG A 154 14.69 -23.10 4.86
CA ARG A 154 15.24 -21.78 5.25
C ARG A 154 16.00 -21.17 4.05
N VAL A 155 15.32 -20.93 2.95
CA VAL A 155 15.91 -20.16 1.84
C VAL A 155 15.80 -18.69 2.21
N ALA A 156 16.90 -17.94 2.06
CA ALA A 156 16.86 -16.49 2.16
C ALA A 156 15.92 -15.99 1.06
N VAL A 157 14.79 -15.39 1.45
CA VAL A 157 13.81 -14.90 0.48
C VAL A 157 14.34 -13.60 -0.09
N ASP A 158 14.34 -13.53 -1.41
CA ASP A 158 14.59 -12.30 -2.16
C ASP A 158 13.63 -11.20 -1.64
N PRO A 159 14.15 -10.07 -1.12
CA PRO A 159 13.33 -9.02 -0.55
C PRO A 159 12.33 -8.42 -1.55
N ASP A 160 12.67 -8.39 -2.84
CA ASP A 160 11.79 -7.89 -3.90
C ASP A 160 10.64 -8.86 -4.16
N GLU A 161 10.92 -10.17 -4.14
CA GLU A 161 9.88 -11.20 -4.26
C GLU A 161 8.94 -11.19 -3.05
N ASP A 162 9.47 -11.04 -1.83
CA ASP A 162 8.63 -10.95 -0.62
C ASP A 162 7.73 -9.71 -0.64
N THR A 163 8.27 -8.57 -1.08
CA THR A 163 7.52 -7.32 -1.24
C THR A 163 6.45 -7.47 -2.31
N TYR A 164 6.79 -8.04 -3.47
CA TYR A 164 5.85 -8.33 -4.54
C TYR A 164 4.71 -9.24 -4.05
N MET A 165 5.02 -10.34 -3.36
CA MET A 165 4.01 -11.29 -2.90
C MET A 165 3.06 -10.68 -1.87
N ARG A 166 3.56 -9.82 -0.96
CA ARG A 166 2.71 -9.09 -0.01
C ARG A 166 1.81 -8.08 -0.72
N LEU A 167 2.35 -7.33 -1.68
CA LEU A 167 1.58 -6.38 -2.49
C LEU A 167 0.53 -7.07 -3.35
N LEU A 168 0.84 -8.23 -3.91
CA LEU A 168 -0.10 -9.03 -4.68
C LEU A 168 -1.26 -9.53 -3.83
N TRP A 169 -0.97 -10.03 -2.63
CA TRP A 169 -2.02 -10.40 -1.67
C TRP A 169 -2.88 -9.19 -1.31
N ALA A 170 -2.25 -8.05 -1.01
CA ALA A 170 -2.93 -6.81 -0.69
C ALA A 170 -3.85 -6.33 -1.84
N PHE A 171 -3.41 -6.49 -3.09
CA PHE A 171 -4.22 -6.19 -4.25
C PHE A 171 -5.44 -7.11 -4.36
N LYS A 172 -5.29 -8.42 -4.12
CA LYS A 172 -6.44 -9.35 -4.11
C LYS A 172 -7.47 -9.00 -3.03
N GLU A 173 -7.03 -8.60 -1.85
CA GLU A 173 -7.92 -8.09 -0.79
C GLU A 173 -8.66 -6.82 -1.26
N LEU A 174 -7.95 -5.90 -1.89
CA LEU A 174 -8.55 -4.68 -2.46
C LEU A 174 -9.59 -5.00 -3.54
N GLU A 175 -9.32 -5.95 -4.44
CA GLU A 175 -10.28 -6.41 -5.44
C GLU A 175 -11.56 -6.94 -4.79
N SER A 176 -11.42 -7.77 -3.76
CA SER A 176 -12.55 -8.31 -2.98
C SER A 176 -13.37 -7.19 -2.34
N VAL A 177 -12.72 -6.20 -1.73
CA VAL A 177 -13.39 -5.05 -1.11
C VAL A 177 -14.15 -4.22 -2.14
N VAL A 178 -13.52 -3.86 -3.26
CA VAL A 178 -14.16 -3.08 -4.33
C VAL A 178 -15.36 -3.83 -4.89
N ARG A 179 -15.23 -5.15 -5.09
CA ARG A 179 -16.32 -6.00 -5.56
C ARG A 179 -17.49 -6.03 -4.59
N VAL A 180 -17.24 -6.08 -3.28
CA VAL A 180 -18.29 -6.09 -2.26
C VAL A 180 -18.98 -4.73 -2.13
N LEU A 181 -18.22 -3.63 -2.17
CA LEU A 181 -18.75 -2.28 -1.94
C LEU A 181 -19.46 -1.69 -3.16
N ASP A 182 -18.91 -1.90 -4.36
CA ASP A 182 -19.37 -1.25 -5.61
C ASP A 182 -19.90 -2.26 -6.63
N GLY A 183 -19.71 -3.57 -6.41
CA GLY A 183 -20.07 -4.60 -7.40
C GLY A 183 -19.13 -4.63 -8.63
N SER A 184 -18.23 -3.66 -8.75
CA SER A 184 -17.32 -3.52 -9.88
C SER A 184 -16.17 -4.52 -9.84
N ASP A 185 -15.71 -4.94 -11.02
CA ASP A 185 -14.42 -5.60 -11.19
C ASP A 185 -13.34 -4.52 -11.25
N LEU A 186 -12.43 -4.50 -10.28
CA LEU A 186 -11.41 -3.46 -10.15
C LEU A 186 -10.47 -3.44 -11.36
N ARG A 187 -10.08 -4.61 -11.88
CA ARG A 187 -9.16 -4.72 -13.01
C ARG A 187 -9.80 -4.17 -14.27
N ALA A 188 -11.05 -4.55 -14.54
CA ALA A 188 -11.79 -4.04 -15.68
C ALA A 188 -12.00 -2.52 -15.57
N ALA A 189 -12.39 -2.03 -14.39
CA ALA A 189 -12.64 -0.61 -14.14
C ALA A 189 -11.39 0.26 -14.33
N GLN A 190 -10.21 -0.25 -13.98
CA GLN A 190 -8.93 0.48 -14.07
C GLN A 190 -8.05 0.04 -15.23
N SER A 191 -8.52 -0.87 -16.09
CA SER A 191 -7.74 -1.48 -17.19
C SER A 191 -6.40 -2.07 -16.73
N ILE A 192 -6.39 -2.74 -15.57
CA ILE A 192 -5.23 -3.45 -15.02
C ILE A 192 -5.13 -4.81 -15.70
N THR A 193 -3.97 -5.09 -16.30
CA THR A 193 -3.71 -6.31 -17.10
C THR A 193 -2.76 -7.28 -16.40
N TRP A 194 -2.45 -7.06 -15.12
CA TRP A 194 -1.59 -7.95 -14.35
C TRP A 194 -2.32 -9.22 -13.89
N PHE A 195 -2.04 -10.38 -14.48
CA PHE A 195 -2.56 -11.67 -13.99
C PHE A 195 -1.41 -12.53 -13.48
N GLU A 196 -1.43 -12.89 -12.19
CA GLU A 196 -0.37 -13.69 -11.56
C GLU A 196 -0.10 -15.01 -12.31
N ALA A 197 -1.16 -15.66 -12.81
CA ALA A 197 -1.06 -16.92 -13.56
C ALA A 197 -0.18 -16.80 -14.81
N ASP A 198 -0.08 -15.61 -15.41
CA ASP A 198 0.77 -15.37 -16.58
C ASP A 198 2.28 -15.41 -16.24
N TRP A 199 2.61 -15.33 -14.95
CA TRP A 199 3.99 -15.28 -14.44
C TRP A 199 4.40 -16.54 -13.66
N ILE A 200 3.46 -17.46 -13.40
CA ILE A 200 3.74 -18.78 -12.79
C ILE A 200 4.27 -19.78 -13.84
N ILE A 201 4.34 -19.41 -15.12
CA ILE A 201 4.86 -20.30 -16.17
C ILE A 201 6.40 -20.33 -16.12
N GLY A 202 6.89 -21.20 -15.26
CA GLY A 202 8.31 -21.49 -15.06
C GLY A 202 8.52 -22.88 -14.48
N ASP A 203 7.93 -23.90 -15.11
CA ASP A 203 8.40 -25.28 -15.03
C ASP A 203 8.08 -26.01 -16.35
N LYS A 204 9.08 -26.05 -17.23
CA LYS A 204 9.31 -27.16 -18.16
C LYS A 204 10.79 -27.51 -18.11
#